data_AF-A0A9N7V6E8-F1
#
_entry.id   AF-A0A9N7V6E8-F1
#
_cell.length_a   1.000
_cell.length_b   1.000
_cell.length_c   1.000
_cell.angle_alpha   90.00
_cell.angle_beta   90.00
_cell.angle_gamma   90.00
#
_symmetry.space_group_name_H-M   'P 1'
#
loop_
_entity.id
_entity.type
_entity.pdbx_description
1 polymer ?
#
loop_
_entity_poly.entity_id
_entity_poly.type
_entity_poly.pdbx_seq_one_letter_code
_entity_poly.pdbx_strand_id
1 'polypeptide(L)'
;MYVADRGEIHQVEVVGQNTTLLQEIPLFASNEPVNNILLHTGQALVGSPLSLARVQAEGCALYPNCELCARARGLGCVWSEKEAACRSTAAK
;
A
#
# COMPACT_ATOMS: atom_id res chain seq x y z
N MET A 1 -3.53 -6.14 2.96
CA MET A 1 -2.22 -6.14 2.30
C MET A 1 -1.67 -7.55 2.40
N TYR A 2 -1.28 -8.15 1.29
CA TYR A 2 -0.69 -9.49 1.24
C TYR A 2 0.63 -9.42 0.48
N VAL A 3 1.53 -10.35 0.73
CA VAL A 3 2.83 -10.42 0.04
C VAL A 3 2.84 -11.63 -0.87
N ALA A 4 3.38 -11.46 -2.07
CA ALA A 4 3.55 -12.50 -3.06
C ALA A 4 4.95 -13.11 -3.03
N ASP A 5 5.05 -14.35 -3.53
CA ASP A 5 6.23 -15.21 -3.42
C ASP A 5 7.50 -14.65 -4.09
N ARG A 6 7.40 -13.59 -4.92
CA ARG A 6 8.53 -13.03 -5.68
C ARG A 6 8.97 -11.64 -5.19
N GLY A 7 8.54 -11.21 -4.01
CA GLY A 7 8.99 -9.94 -3.44
C GLY A 7 8.05 -8.76 -3.69
N GLU A 8 6.82 -9.01 -4.11
CA GLU A 8 5.81 -7.97 -4.31
C GLU A 8 4.89 -7.82 -3.10
N ILE A 9 4.47 -6.57 -2.84
CA ILE A 9 3.31 -6.29 -1.99
C ILE A 9 2.07 -6.09 -2.86
N HIS A 10 1.02 -6.82 -2.51
CA HIS A 10 -0.31 -6.68 -3.08
C HIS A 10 -1.20 -5.88 -2.13
N GLN A 11 -1.60 -4.69 -2.57
CA GLN A 11 -2.66 -3.94 -1.93
C GLN A 11 -3.99 -4.36 -2.53
N VAL A 12 -4.95 -4.73 -1.68
CA VAL A 12 -6.25 -5.25 -2.11
C VAL A 12 -7.37 -4.50 -1.41
N GLU A 13 -8.48 -4.34 -2.13
CA GLU A 13 -9.77 -3.91 -1.59
C GLU A 13 -10.62 -5.15 -1.34
N VAL A 14 -11.27 -5.24 -0.18
CA VAL A 14 -12.20 -6.33 0.13
C VAL A 14 -13.60 -5.73 0.32
N VAL A 15 -14.52 -6.10 -0.56
CA VAL A 15 -15.94 -5.69 -0.50
C VAL A 15 -16.80 -6.95 -0.38
N GLY A 16 -17.29 -7.24 0.82
CA GLY A 16 -18.01 -8.48 1.11
C GLY A 16 -17.09 -9.70 0.98
N GLN A 17 -17.37 -10.58 0.00
CA GLN A 17 -16.53 -11.74 -0.33
C GLN A 17 -15.64 -11.51 -1.55
N ASN A 18 -15.74 -10.34 -2.19
CA ASN A 18 -14.95 -10.01 -3.39
C ASN A 18 -13.65 -9.32 -2.99
N THR A 19 -12.55 -9.80 -3.56
CA THR A 19 -11.22 -9.21 -3.38
C THR A 19 -10.74 -8.65 -4.71
N THR A 20 -10.41 -7.36 -4.75
CA THR A 20 -9.89 -6.69 -5.95
C THR A 20 -8.45 -6.27 -5.71
N LEU A 21 -7.52 -6.69 -6.57
CA LEU A 21 -6.14 -6.19 -6.55
C LEU A 21 -6.13 -4.72 -6.97
N LEU A 22 -5.66 -3.85 -6.09
CA LEU A 22 -5.55 -2.42 -6.35
C LEU A 22 -4.17 -2.07 -6.91
N GLN A 23 -3.12 -2.66 -6.34
CA GLN A 23 -1.75 -2.33 -6.68
C GLN A 23 -0.82 -3.49 -6.36
N GLU A 24 0.17 -3.67 -7.23
CA GLU A 24 1.32 -4.56 -7.04
C GLU A 24 2.57 -3.68 -7.00
N ILE A 25 3.34 -3.79 -5.91
CA ILE A 25 4.54 -2.97 -5.69
C ILE A 25 5.75 -3.91 -5.61
N PRO A 26 6.68 -3.88 -6.57
CA PRO A 26 7.93 -4.61 -6.46
C PRO A 26 8.80 -3.98 -5.38
N LEU A 27 9.21 -4.75 -4.36
CA LEU A 27 10.01 -4.24 -3.25
C LEU A 27 11.51 -4.44 -3.44
N PHE A 28 11.89 -5.47 -4.19
CA PHE A 28 13.28 -5.88 -4.37
C PHE A 28 13.59 -5.96 -5.86
N ALA A 29 14.83 -5.62 -6.23
CA ALA A 29 15.28 -5.65 -7.62
C ALA A 29 15.56 -7.09 -8.13
N SER A 30 15.74 -8.02 -7.21
CA SER A 30 15.87 -9.47 -7.42
C SER A 30 14.53 -10.14 -7.08
N ASN A 31 14.21 -11.27 -7.73
CA ASN A 31 13.08 -12.16 -7.36
C ASN A 31 13.36 -12.88 -6.02
N GLU A 32 13.87 -12.16 -5.03
CA GLU A 32 14.11 -12.68 -3.70
C GLU A 32 12.77 -12.93 -2.99
N PRO A 33 12.64 -14.07 -2.30
CA PRO A 33 11.42 -14.36 -1.56
C PRO A 33 11.30 -13.41 -0.36
N VAL A 34 10.07 -13.11 0.01
CA VAL A 34 9.80 -12.45 1.28
C VAL A 34 9.84 -13.47 2.41
N ASN A 35 10.70 -13.23 3.39
CA ASN A 35 10.84 -14.10 4.56
C ASN A 35 9.98 -13.63 5.73
N ASN A 36 9.84 -12.31 5.90
CA ASN A 36 9.15 -11.74 7.06
C ASN A 36 8.54 -10.37 6.76
N ILE A 37 7.45 -10.08 7.46
CA ILE A 37 6.77 -8.78 7.43
C ILE A 37 6.52 -8.37 8.87
N LEU A 38 6.98 -7.17 9.23
CA LEU A 38 6.69 -6.55 10.52
C LEU A 38 5.87 -5.28 10.28
N LEU A 39 4.68 -5.23 10.89
CA LEU A 39 3.86 -4.01 10.92
C LEU A 39 4.17 -3.22 12.19
N HIS A 40 4.57 -1.97 12.04
CA HIS A 40 4.80 -1.07 13.16
C HIS A 40 4.39 0.36 12.77
N THR A 41 3.48 0.95 13.55
CA THR A 41 3.10 2.37 13.44
C THR A 41 2.77 2.82 12.00
N GLY A 42 1.89 2.09 11.30
CA GLY A 42 1.49 2.43 9.92
C GLY A 42 2.56 2.21 8.84
N GLN A 43 3.64 1.49 9.18
CA GLN A 43 4.69 1.06 8.25
C GLN A 43 4.77 -0.46 8.24
N ALA A 44 5.08 -1.04 7.08
CA ALA A 44 5.51 -2.43 6.96
C ALA A 44 7.00 -2.47 6.63
N LEU A 45 7.74 -3.22 7.45
CA LEU A 45 9.11 -3.63 7.18
C LEU A 45 9.09 -5.03 6.59
N VAL A 46 9.57 -5.17 5.37
CA VAL A 46 9.56 -6.41 4.61
C VAL A 46 11.00 -6.87 4.43
N GLY A 47 11.32 -8.06 4.93
CA GLY A 47 12.65 -8.65 4.83
C GLY A 47 12.72 -9.73 3.76
N SER A 48 13.81 -9.71 3.00
CA SER A 48 14.28 -10.81 2.15
C SER A 48 15.60 -11.35 2.71
N PRO A 49 16.18 -12.43 2.13
CA PRO A 49 17.49 -12.93 2.56
C PRO A 49 18.62 -11.89 2.47
N LEU A 50 18.57 -10.96 1.49
CA LEU A 50 19.65 -10.00 1.24
C LEU A 50 19.26 -8.54 1.47
N SER A 51 17.96 -8.24 1.62
CA SER A 51 17.44 -6.87 1.59
C SER A 51 16.34 -6.62 2.61
N LEU A 52 16.13 -5.34 2.92
CA LEU A 52 15.03 -4.85 3.75
C LEU A 52 14.35 -3.67 3.06
N ALA A 53 13.05 -3.78 2.85
CA ALA A 53 12.23 -2.71 2.32
C ALA A 53 11.31 -2.15 3.41
N ARG A 54 11.05 -0.84 3.34
CA ARG A 54 10.06 -0.17 4.18
C ARG A 54 8.99 0.42 3.29
N VAL A 55 7.74 0.09 3.57
CA VAL A 55 6.60 0.65 2.86
C VAL A 55 5.61 1.26 3.83
N GLN A 56 4.91 2.29 3.38
CA GLN A 56 3.73 2.78 4.07
C GLN A 56 2.68 1.66 4.03
N ALA A 57 2.03 1.38 5.16
CA ALA A 57 0.98 0.35 5.25
C ALA A 57 -0.39 0.94 5.58
N GLU A 58 -0.45 2.22 5.97
CA GLU A 58 -1.67 2.92 6.38
C GLU A 58 -1.70 4.36 5.86
N GLY A 59 -2.90 4.93 5.80
CA GLY A 59 -3.15 6.33 5.43
C GLY A 59 -3.39 6.56 3.93
N CYS A 60 -3.81 7.78 3.61
CA CYS A 60 -4.25 8.12 2.24
C CYS A 60 -3.11 8.21 1.22
N ALA A 61 -1.86 8.35 1.67
CA ALA A 61 -0.69 8.35 0.79
C ALA A 61 -0.49 7.02 0.04
N LEU A 62 -1.17 5.95 0.48
CA LEU A 62 -1.21 4.66 -0.21
C LEU A 62 -1.89 4.71 -1.59
N TYR A 63 -2.63 5.78 -1.89
CA TYR A 63 -3.39 5.90 -3.14
C TYR A 63 -2.75 6.97 -4.04
N PRO A 64 -1.77 6.60 -4.90
CA PRO A 64 -0.87 7.55 -5.56
C PRO A 64 -1.51 8.34 -6.70
N ASN A 65 -2.71 7.97 -7.16
CA ASN A 65 -3.39 8.63 -8.26
C ASN A 65 -4.87 8.88 -7.94
N CYS A 66 -5.50 9.76 -8.74
CA CYS A 66 -6.88 10.19 -8.54
C CYS A 66 -7.86 9.00 -8.50
N GLU A 67 -7.73 8.04 -9.42
CA GLU A 67 -8.62 6.88 -9.51
C GLU A 67 -8.56 5.98 -8.27
N LEU A 68 -7.34 5.69 -7.79
CA LEU A 68 -7.14 4.91 -6.57
C LEU A 68 -7.62 5.70 -5.34
N CYS A 69 -7.37 7.01 -5.29
CA CYS A 69 -7.80 7.85 -4.18
C CYS A 69 -9.33 7.97 -4.11
N ALA A 70 -10.00 8.04 -5.26
CA ALA A 70 -11.46 8.09 -5.35
C ALA A 70 -12.10 6.83 -4.76
N ARG A 71 -11.49 5.65 -4.97
CA ARG A 71 -11.93 4.38 -4.33
C ARG A 71 -11.79 4.44 -2.81
N ALA A 72 -10.75 5.10 -2.32
CA ALA A 72 -10.50 5.30 -0.89
C ALA A 72 -11.36 6.38 -0.22
N ARG A 73 -12.31 7.01 -0.93
CA ARG A 73 -13.14 8.10 -0.38
C ARG A 73 -13.93 7.68 0.87
N GLY A 74 -14.43 6.43 0.90
CA GLY A 74 -15.11 5.86 2.07
C GLY A 74 -14.23 5.73 3.31
N LEU A 75 -12.90 5.78 3.15
CA LEU A 75 -11.90 5.73 4.21
C LEU A 75 -11.47 7.13 4.70
N GLY A 76 -12.14 8.20 4.27
CA GLY A 76 -11.79 9.57 4.63
C GLY A 76 -10.62 10.14 3.83
N CYS A 77 -10.36 9.61 2.63
CA CYS A 77 -9.34 10.11 1.74
C CYS A 77 -9.92 11.01 0.63
N VAL A 78 -9.21 12.09 0.29
CA VAL A 78 -9.59 13.05 -0.76
C VAL A 78 -8.37 13.40 -1.60
N TRP A 79 -8.58 13.46 -2.92
CA TRP A 79 -7.56 13.89 -3.87
C TRP A 79 -7.38 15.40 -3.80
N SER A 80 -6.15 15.85 -3.59
CA SER A 80 -5.75 17.26 -3.71
C SER A 80 -5.18 17.49 -5.10
N GLU A 81 -5.91 18.19 -5.96
CA GLU A 81 -5.41 18.57 -7.29
C GLU A 81 -4.17 19.47 -7.20
N LYS A 82 -4.13 20.36 -6.20
CA LYS A 82 -3.01 21.28 -5.97
C LYS A 82 -1.70 20.55 -5.67
N GLU A 83 -1.78 19.47 -4.89
CA GLU A 83 -0.62 18.69 -4.48
C GLU A 83 -0.39 17.45 -5.35
N ALA A 84 -1.30 17.18 -6.29
CA ALA A 84 -1.36 15.95 -7.07
C ALA A 84 -1.21 14.70 -6.17
N ALA A 85 -1.88 14.69 -5.02
CA ALA A 85 -1.72 13.66 -4.00
C ALA A 85 -3.02 13.40 -3.21
N CYS A 86 -3.15 12.19 -2.67
CA CYS A 86 -4.27 11.79 -1.83
C CYS A 86 -4.02 12.12 -0.35
N ARG A 87 -4.96 12.83 0.30
CA ARG A 87 -4.84 13.33 1.67
C ARG A 87 -6.00 12.88 2.55
N SER A 88 -5.77 12.84 3.86
CA SER A 88 -6.83 12.57 4.84
C SER A 88 -7.71 13.81 5.05
N THR A 89 -9.02 13.61 5.13
CA THR A 89 -9.99 14.66 5.47
C THR A 89 -9.94 15.05 6.95
N ALA A 90 -9.30 14.24 7.80
CA ALA A 90 -9.18 14.48 9.24
C ALA A 90 -7.97 15.33 9.63
N ALA A 91 -7.22 15.88 8.67
CA ALA A 91 -6.12 16.80 8.95
C ALA A 91 -6.66 18.15 9.45
N LYS A 92 -6.87 18.25 10.76
CA LYS A 92 -7.03 19.52 11.49
C LYS A 92 -6.08 19.54 12.67
#